data_AF-A0A6A5TB59-F1
#
_entry.id   AF-A0A6A5TB59-F1
#
_cell.length_a   1.000
_cell.length_b   1.000
_cell.length_c   1.000
_cell.angle_alpha   90.00
_cell.angle_beta   90.00
_cell.angle_gamma   90.00
#
_symmetry.space_group_name_H-M   'P 1'
#
loop_
_entity.id
_entity.type
_entity.pdbx_description
1 polymer ?
#
loop_
_entity_poly.entity_id
_entity_poly.type
_entity_poly.pdbx_seq_one_letter_code
_entity_poly.pdbx_strand_id
1 'polypeptide(L)'
;MPEENPDVDIPNKSLEDEQPQEEEGIVIDEEFMKQFKEMLRKERQMVLQVRAQLLDLVRASQENAMLLHQLEESHGLLQQTLQISTRKPPVRIPRVLDVLALLGATAFHGSSVNIAALPSIFQHATHELRQVLTYRTGRDPKHISQVQFLLHTPRYNEWIQGARSDMIIVEARIRGGALDKISAASIFCATLTMSLLDVQPDALVVHFFCGMHKRLFDRQEDPWNGPDGMIRSLALQVLIQSGLVGRLNLQLFQETNLQEPNITELCDTLLYSLERLPVDTMVYIIVDGISRFASGHFKEDLEIVLELFHLLIGDSAPRVKILLTVPGMCTLFLKDQFVREQIVTLSPRNALQAGVS
;
A
#
# COMPACT_ATOMS: atom_id res chain seq x y z
N MET A 1 -4.90 -75.64 27.36
CA MET A 1 -3.96 -75.89 28.44
C MET A 1 -3.46 -74.55 28.96
N PRO A 2 -3.83 -74.18 30.19
CA PRO A 2 -3.28 -73.01 30.87
C PRO A 2 -1.96 -73.42 31.56
N GLU A 3 -1.01 -72.50 31.64
CA GLU A 3 0.14 -72.63 32.53
C GLU A 3 0.25 -71.39 33.41
N GLU A 4 0.66 -71.69 34.63
CA GLU A 4 0.53 -70.92 35.85
C GLU A 4 1.69 -69.92 36.04
N ASN A 5 1.41 -69.01 36.96
CA ASN A 5 2.30 -68.03 37.60
C ASN A 5 3.54 -68.72 38.25
N PRO A 6 4.61 -67.98 38.63
CA PRO A 6 4.59 -67.42 39.99
C PRO A 6 5.42 -66.14 40.26
N ASP A 7 4.94 -65.43 41.27
CA ASP A 7 5.65 -64.78 42.39
C ASP A 7 6.94 -64.00 42.13
N VAL A 8 6.85 -62.68 42.35
CA VAL A 8 8.00 -61.84 42.70
C VAL A 8 7.75 -61.21 44.08
N ASP A 9 8.58 -61.65 45.01
CA ASP A 9 8.75 -61.17 46.38
C ASP A 9 8.93 -59.65 46.46
N ILE A 10 8.18 -59.03 47.37
CA ILE A 10 8.36 -57.65 47.82
C ILE A 10 9.18 -57.69 49.11
N PRO A 11 10.42 -57.16 49.16
CA PRO A 11 11.12 -56.97 50.41
C PRO A 11 10.66 -55.66 51.07
N ASN A 12 10.00 -55.85 52.21
CA ASN A 12 9.70 -54.87 53.23
C ASN A 12 11.01 -54.23 53.74
N LYS A 13 11.23 -52.94 53.49
CA LYS A 13 12.32 -52.16 54.11
C LYS A 13 11.73 -50.97 54.87
N SER A 14 11.70 -51.19 56.18
CA SER A 14 11.68 -50.27 57.31
C SER A 14 11.89 -48.78 57.04
N LEU A 15 10.94 -48.01 57.58
CA LEU A 15 11.03 -46.60 57.96
C LEU A 15 12.19 -46.35 58.92
N GLU A 16 13.17 -45.54 58.54
CA GLU A 16 14.03 -44.79 59.46
C GLU A 16 14.35 -43.41 58.86
N ASP A 17 13.96 -42.37 59.60
CA ASP A 17 14.54 -41.02 59.72
C ASP A 17 15.05 -40.29 58.47
N GLU A 18 14.17 -39.47 57.87
CA GLU A 18 14.59 -38.24 57.19
C GLU A 18 14.10 -37.02 57.98
N GLN A 19 15.06 -36.29 58.56
CA GLN A 19 14.86 -34.97 59.16
C GLN A 19 14.36 -33.98 58.10
N PRO A 20 13.48 -33.01 58.43
CA PRO A 20 13.04 -32.01 57.48
C PRO A 20 14.23 -31.10 57.15
N GLN A 21 14.69 -31.15 55.90
CA GLN A 21 15.53 -30.12 55.32
C GLN A 21 14.74 -28.80 55.33
N GLU A 22 15.25 -27.80 56.05
CA GLU A 22 14.78 -26.42 55.97
C GLU A 22 14.90 -25.96 54.51
N GLU A 23 13.77 -25.81 53.83
CA GLU A 23 13.71 -25.14 52.53
C GLU A 23 14.22 -23.71 52.72
N GLU A 24 15.40 -23.42 52.16
CA GLU A 24 15.89 -22.06 51.95
C GLU A 24 14.83 -21.28 51.17
N GLY A 25 14.00 -20.53 51.89
CA GLY A 25 13.03 -19.63 51.31
C GLY A 25 13.76 -18.65 50.41
N ILE A 26 13.47 -18.68 49.11
CA ILE A 26 13.97 -17.73 48.13
C ILE A 26 13.56 -16.33 48.63
N VAL A 27 14.52 -15.60 49.19
CA VAL A 27 14.34 -14.20 49.56
C VAL A 27 14.23 -13.42 48.25
N ILE A 28 13.00 -13.18 47.80
CA ILE A 28 12.76 -12.36 46.62
C ILE A 28 13.15 -10.93 46.98
N ASP A 29 14.23 -10.46 46.35
CA ASP A 29 14.74 -9.09 46.48
C ASP A 29 13.60 -8.06 46.33
N GLU A 30 13.44 -7.19 47.33
CA GLU A 30 12.43 -6.12 47.29
C GLU A 30 12.58 -5.24 46.05
N GLU A 31 13.82 -5.07 45.57
CA GLU A 31 14.11 -4.30 44.37
C GLU A 31 13.62 -5.04 43.10
N PHE A 32 13.73 -6.36 43.06
CA PHE A 32 13.14 -7.18 41.99
C PHE A 32 11.61 -7.07 41.98
N MET A 33 10.96 -7.16 43.15
CA MET A 33 9.50 -7.02 43.25
C MET A 33 9.02 -5.62 42.86
N LYS A 34 9.82 -4.59 43.12
CA LYS A 34 9.54 -3.22 42.72
C LYS A 34 9.66 -3.03 41.21
N GLN A 35 10.73 -3.56 40.59
CA GLN A 35 10.92 -3.55 39.14
C GLN A 35 9.82 -4.34 38.42
N PHE A 36 9.43 -5.51 38.95
CA PHE A 36 8.35 -6.32 38.41
C PHE A 36 6.99 -5.59 38.46
N LYS A 37 6.68 -4.92 39.57
CA LYS A 37 5.48 -4.08 39.69
C LYS A 37 5.49 -2.89 38.73
N GLU A 38 6.65 -2.31 38.46
CA GLU A 38 6.78 -1.21 37.50
C GLU A 38 6.61 -1.67 36.05
N MET A 39 7.16 -2.83 35.71
CA MET A 39 6.96 -3.49 34.42
C MET A 39 5.48 -3.80 34.17
N LEU A 40 4.78 -4.39 35.15
CA LEU A 40 3.34 -4.65 35.04
C LEU A 40 2.51 -3.37 34.90
N ARG A 41 2.93 -2.26 35.51
CA ARG A 41 2.30 -0.95 35.31
C ARG A 41 2.49 -0.43 33.88
N LYS A 42 3.70 -0.54 33.33
CA LYS A 42 4.02 -0.13 31.95
C LYS A 42 3.24 -0.96 30.93
N GLU A 43 3.16 -2.28 31.13
CA GLU A 43 2.38 -3.18 30.28
C GLU A 43 0.88 -2.84 30.33
N ARG A 44 0.32 -2.63 31.53
CA ARG A 44 -1.08 -2.22 31.68
C ARG A 44 -1.37 -0.86 31.02
N GLN A 45 -0.43 0.09 31.10
CA GLN A 45 -0.56 1.39 30.46
C GLN A 45 -0.50 1.28 28.93
N MET A 46 0.39 0.43 28.40
CA MET A 46 0.47 0.12 26.97
C MET A 46 -0.83 -0.52 26.46
N VAL A 47 -1.39 -1.50 27.19
CA VAL A 47 -2.66 -2.14 26.83
C VAL A 47 -3.81 -1.12 26.82
N LEU A 48 -3.85 -0.19 27.77
CA LEU A 48 -4.86 0.88 27.79
C LEU A 48 -4.69 1.85 26.62
N GLN A 49 -3.46 2.17 26.23
CA GLN A 49 -3.16 3.04 25.09
C GLN A 49 -3.56 2.38 23.76
N VAL A 50 -3.24 1.10 23.57
CA VAL A 50 -3.65 0.34 22.38
C VAL A 50 -5.17 0.21 22.31
N ARG A 51 -5.85 0.00 23.45
CA ARG A 51 -7.31 -0.04 23.50
C ARG A 51 -7.94 1.30 23.13
N ALA A 52 -7.37 2.43 23.56
CA ALA A 52 -7.84 3.76 23.17
C ALA A 52 -7.70 3.98 21.66
N GLN A 53 -6.54 3.65 21.09
CA GLN A 53 -6.30 3.74 19.64
C GLN A 53 -7.24 2.85 18.82
N LEU A 54 -7.56 1.64 19.31
CA LEU A 54 -8.54 0.76 18.67
C LEU A 54 -9.96 1.33 18.73
N LEU A 55 -10.34 1.99 19.82
CA LEU A 55 -11.66 2.63 19.93
C LEU A 55 -11.80 3.82 18.99
N ASP A 56 -10.74 4.61 18.82
CA ASP A 56 -10.71 5.71 17.86
C ASP A 56 -10.78 5.18 16.41
N LEU A 57 -10.09 4.08 16.11
CA LEU A 57 -10.17 3.40 14.81
C LEU A 57 -11.58 2.87 14.53
N VAL A 58 -12.25 2.29 15.52
CA VAL A 58 -13.63 1.79 15.40
C VAL A 58 -14.61 2.96 15.20
N ARG A 59 -14.40 4.08 15.89
CA ARG A 59 -15.21 5.29 15.72
C ARG A 59 -15.06 5.87 14.32
N ALA A 60 -13.82 6.02 13.83
CA ALA A 60 -13.54 6.44 12.46
C ALA A 60 -14.14 5.47 11.43
N SER A 61 -14.12 4.16 11.70
CA SER A 61 -14.78 3.17 10.85
C SER A 61 -16.31 3.30 10.83
N GLN A 62 -16.93 3.69 11.93
CA GLN A 62 -18.38 3.93 12.00
C GLN A 62 -18.77 5.24 11.29
N GLU A 63 -17.96 6.28 11.42
CA GLU A 63 -18.12 7.55 10.69
C GLU A 63 -17.98 7.31 9.17
N ASN A 64 -16.99 6.51 8.76
CA ASN A 64 -16.83 6.10 7.36
C ASN A 64 -18.00 5.26 6.83
N ALA A 65 -18.59 4.40 7.67
CA ALA A 65 -19.79 3.63 7.29
C ALA A 65 -21.02 4.54 7.12
N MET A 66 -21.17 5.57 7.96
CA MET A 66 -22.21 6.58 7.79
C MET A 66 -21.98 7.43 6.53
N LEU A 67 -20.74 7.82 6.25
CA LEU A 67 -20.40 8.56 5.03
C LEU A 67 -20.68 7.73 3.78
N LEU A 68 -20.37 6.43 3.79
CA LEU A 68 -20.73 5.51 2.70
C LEU A 68 -22.24 5.42 2.50
N HIS A 69 -23.02 5.30 3.58
CA HIS A 69 -24.48 5.31 3.50
C HIS A 69 -25.02 6.64 2.94
N GLN A 70 -24.45 7.77 3.34
CA GLN A 70 -24.81 9.08 2.79
C GLN A 70 -24.42 9.22 1.31
N LEU A 71 -23.31 8.62 0.89
CA LEU A 71 -22.87 8.58 -0.51
C LEU A 71 -23.82 7.72 -1.36
N GLU A 72 -24.27 6.58 -0.83
CA GLU A 72 -25.25 5.71 -1.47
C GLU A 72 -26.63 6.39 -1.58
N GLU A 73 -27.04 7.12 -0.55
CA GLU A 73 -28.29 7.88 -0.55
C GLU A 73 -28.25 9.05 -1.54
N SER A 74 -27.14 9.77 -1.61
CA SER A 74 -26.93 10.83 -2.62
C SER A 74 -26.77 10.29 -4.03
N HIS A 75 -26.22 9.08 -4.21
CA HIS A 75 -26.24 8.36 -5.49
C HIS A 75 -27.67 7.96 -5.91
N GLY A 76 -28.51 7.53 -4.97
CA GLY A 76 -29.93 7.28 -5.21
C GLY A 76 -30.71 8.53 -5.65
N LEU A 77 -30.44 9.67 -5.01
CA LEU A 77 -31.02 10.97 -5.38
C LEU A 77 -30.56 11.46 -6.77
N LEU A 78 -29.29 11.23 -7.12
CA LEU A 78 -28.77 11.53 -8.46
C LEU A 78 -29.44 10.65 -9.54
N GLN A 79 -29.66 9.36 -9.28
CA GLN A 79 -30.41 8.49 -10.19
C GLN A 79 -31.86 8.94 -10.35
N GLN A 80 -32.50 9.42 -9.28
CA GLN A 80 -33.87 9.94 -9.32
C GLN A 80 -33.95 11.28 -10.09
N THR A 81 -32.94 12.14 -9.94
CA THR A 81 -32.82 13.42 -10.68
C THR A 81 -32.62 13.19 -12.18
N LEU A 82 -31.91 12.13 -12.56
CA LEU A 82 -31.74 11.71 -13.95
C LEU A 82 -33.03 11.18 -14.59
N GLN A 83 -33.98 10.66 -13.80
CA GLN A 83 -35.28 10.21 -14.30
C GLN A 83 -36.29 11.36 -14.51
N ILE A 84 -36.17 12.47 -13.78
CA ILE A 84 -37.12 13.60 -13.84
C ILE A 84 -36.81 14.55 -15.03
N SER A 85 -35.62 14.49 -15.62
CA SER A 85 -35.21 15.36 -16.73
C SER A 85 -35.53 14.79 -18.12
N THR A 86 -36.79 14.44 -18.38
CA THR A 86 -37.27 14.13 -19.74
C THR A 86 -37.88 15.38 -20.38
N ARG A 87 -37.06 16.35 -20.84
CA ARG A 87 -37.47 17.39 -21.82
C ARG A 87 -36.37 18.32 -22.36
N LYS A 88 -35.11 17.89 -22.37
CA LYS A 88 -34.03 18.53 -23.15
C LYS A 88 -33.26 17.45 -23.91
N PRO A 89 -32.73 17.74 -25.11
CA PRO A 89 -32.18 16.71 -25.99
C PRO A 89 -31.01 15.99 -25.30
N PRO A 90 -30.86 14.68 -25.55
CA PRO A 90 -29.96 13.84 -24.76
C PRO A 90 -28.51 14.21 -25.07
N VAL A 91 -27.80 14.72 -24.07
CA VAL A 91 -26.35 14.59 -24.05
C VAL A 91 -26.07 13.09 -24.03
N ARG A 92 -25.42 12.57 -25.07
CA ARG A 92 -25.07 11.16 -25.19
C ARG A 92 -24.20 10.74 -23.99
N ILE A 93 -24.74 9.88 -23.11
CA ILE A 93 -24.06 9.21 -21.97
C ILE A 93 -23.29 7.89 -22.34
N PRO A 94 -22.88 7.55 -23.60
CA PRO A 94 -22.01 6.41 -23.85
C PRO A 94 -20.53 6.85 -23.90
N ARG A 95 -20.00 7.43 -22.82
CA ARG A 95 -18.72 8.18 -22.90
C ARG A 95 -17.79 8.04 -21.70
N VAL A 96 -18.33 8.17 -20.48
CA VAL A 96 -17.52 8.04 -19.24
C VAL A 96 -17.25 6.58 -18.90
N LEU A 97 -18.25 5.71 -19.10
CA LEU A 97 -18.12 4.27 -18.87
C LEU A 97 -17.09 3.63 -19.80
N ASP A 98 -16.91 4.15 -21.01
CA ASP A 98 -15.93 3.62 -21.96
C ASP A 98 -14.50 3.94 -21.55
N VAL A 99 -14.23 5.11 -20.94
CA VAL A 99 -12.90 5.43 -20.39
C VAL A 99 -12.62 4.66 -19.12
N LEU A 100 -13.63 4.52 -18.25
CA LEU A 100 -13.51 3.69 -17.05
C LEU A 100 -13.33 2.22 -17.40
N ALA A 101 -13.97 1.76 -18.46
CA ALA A 101 -13.72 0.45 -19.04
C ALA A 101 -12.31 0.40 -19.64
N LEU A 102 -11.88 1.37 -20.43
CA LEU A 102 -10.54 1.35 -21.03
C LEU A 102 -9.42 1.36 -19.98
N LEU A 103 -9.58 2.13 -18.91
CA LEU A 103 -8.65 2.20 -17.78
C LEU A 103 -8.80 1.02 -16.81
N GLY A 104 -9.97 0.39 -16.74
CA GLY A 104 -10.24 -0.74 -15.85
C GLY A 104 -10.29 -2.11 -16.51
N ALA A 105 -10.22 -2.20 -17.84
CA ALA A 105 -10.58 -3.40 -18.57
C ALA A 105 -9.54 -4.51 -18.40
N THR A 106 -9.98 -5.51 -17.64
CA THR A 106 -10.07 -6.87 -18.17
C THR A 106 -10.71 -6.88 -19.56
N ALA A 107 -9.96 -7.37 -20.56
CA ALA A 107 -10.44 -8.02 -21.80
C ALA A 107 -11.67 -7.40 -22.51
N PHE A 108 -11.42 -6.54 -23.49
CA PHE A 108 -12.37 -6.28 -24.56
C PHE A 108 -12.57 -7.55 -25.41
N HIS A 109 -13.59 -8.33 -25.12
CA HIS A 109 -14.20 -9.25 -26.09
C HIS A 109 -15.71 -8.98 -26.15
N GLY A 110 -16.09 -8.08 -27.05
CA GLY A 110 -17.46 -7.67 -27.29
C GLY A 110 -17.70 -6.19 -26.97
N SER A 111 -18.57 -5.56 -27.75
CA SER A 111 -18.87 -4.11 -27.75
C SER A 111 -19.60 -3.60 -26.50
N SER A 112 -19.48 -4.27 -25.34
CA SER A 112 -20.17 -3.89 -24.11
C SER A 112 -19.26 -3.93 -22.89
N VAL A 113 -19.13 -2.79 -22.22
CA VAL A 113 -18.53 -2.68 -20.88
C VAL A 113 -19.28 -3.60 -19.92
N ASN A 114 -18.58 -4.50 -19.22
CA ASN A 114 -19.17 -5.25 -18.13
C ASN A 114 -19.35 -4.33 -16.91
N ILE A 115 -20.49 -3.65 -16.84
CA ILE A 115 -20.83 -2.71 -15.76
C ILE A 115 -20.73 -3.39 -14.38
N ALA A 116 -20.94 -4.71 -14.29
CA ALA A 116 -20.82 -5.45 -13.03
C ALA A 116 -19.38 -5.53 -12.50
N ALA A 117 -18.36 -5.31 -13.33
CA ALA A 117 -16.95 -5.29 -12.93
C ALA A 117 -16.46 -3.90 -12.46
N LEU A 118 -17.27 -2.85 -12.65
CA LEU A 118 -16.89 -1.48 -12.27
C LEU A 118 -16.62 -1.31 -10.77
N PRO A 119 -17.42 -1.85 -9.83
CA PRO A 119 -17.12 -1.73 -8.41
C PRO A 119 -15.74 -2.28 -8.03
N SER A 120 -15.35 -3.42 -8.60
CA SER A 120 -14.01 -4.00 -8.37
C SER A 120 -12.89 -3.15 -8.95
N ILE A 121 -13.11 -2.52 -10.11
CA ILE A 121 -12.15 -1.60 -10.74
C ILE A 121 -11.95 -0.37 -9.85
N PHE A 122 -13.03 0.26 -9.40
CA PHE A 122 -12.99 1.45 -8.55
C PHE A 122 -12.38 1.18 -7.17
N GLN A 123 -12.63 0.01 -6.62
CA GLN A 123 -12.15 -0.34 -5.28
C GLN A 123 -10.78 -1.03 -5.31
N HIS A 124 -10.18 -1.29 -6.48
CA HIS A 124 -8.93 -2.04 -6.58
C HIS A 124 -7.82 -1.46 -5.69
N ALA A 125 -7.49 -0.19 -5.88
CA ALA A 125 -6.44 0.48 -5.10
C ALA A 125 -6.71 0.45 -3.58
N THR A 126 -7.98 0.57 -3.18
CA THR A 126 -8.39 0.46 -1.76
C THR A 126 -8.23 -0.97 -1.24
N HIS A 127 -8.55 -1.98 -2.04
CA HIS A 127 -8.36 -3.39 -1.69
C HIS A 127 -6.88 -3.73 -1.53
N GLU A 128 -6.03 -3.26 -2.44
CA GLU A 128 -4.58 -3.45 -2.33
C GLU A 128 -4.03 -2.85 -1.04
N LEU A 129 -4.38 -1.59 -0.77
CA LEU A 129 -3.95 -0.88 0.43
C LEU A 129 -4.36 -1.65 1.69
N ARG A 130 -5.62 -2.10 1.76
CA ARG A 130 -6.13 -2.91 2.87
C ARG A 130 -5.37 -4.23 3.00
N GLN A 131 -5.14 -4.93 1.88
CA GLN A 131 -4.42 -6.20 1.88
C GLN A 131 -3.01 -6.03 2.44
N VAL A 132 -2.28 -5.02 1.98
CA VAL A 132 -0.91 -4.73 2.48
C VAL A 132 -0.92 -4.39 3.96
N LEU A 133 -1.86 -3.57 4.43
CA LEU A 133 -1.99 -3.21 5.85
C LEU A 133 -2.31 -4.42 6.74
N THR A 134 -3.14 -5.34 6.27
CA THR A 134 -3.45 -6.58 7.03
C THR A 134 -2.26 -7.54 7.09
N TYR A 135 -1.33 -7.47 6.14
CA TYR A 135 -0.16 -8.36 6.07
C TYR A 135 0.96 -8.00 7.08
N ARG A 136 0.74 -7.00 7.95
CA ARG A 136 1.72 -6.55 8.95
C ARG A 136 2.10 -7.63 9.97
N THR A 137 1.17 -8.53 10.29
CA THR A 137 1.38 -9.61 11.27
C THR A 137 2.26 -10.72 10.67
N GLY A 138 3.45 -10.95 11.23
CA GLY A 138 4.35 -12.05 10.83
C GLY A 138 5.61 -11.65 10.07
N ARG A 139 5.87 -10.34 9.89
CA ARG A 139 7.14 -9.86 9.32
C ARG A 139 8.21 -9.70 10.41
N ASP A 140 9.46 -9.97 10.04
CA ASP A 140 10.63 -9.75 10.91
C ASP A 140 10.67 -8.27 11.33
N PRO A 141 10.58 -7.97 12.65
CA PRO A 141 10.66 -6.61 13.16
C PRO A 141 11.88 -5.85 12.65
N LYS A 142 13.02 -6.52 12.41
CA LYS A 142 14.23 -5.89 11.89
C LYS A 142 14.03 -5.28 10.51
N HIS A 143 13.28 -5.94 9.63
CA HIS A 143 12.98 -5.41 8.30
C HIS A 143 12.04 -4.21 8.38
N ILE A 144 11.08 -4.23 9.31
CA ILE A 144 10.19 -3.08 9.56
C ILE A 144 11.00 -1.89 10.08
N SER A 145 11.82 -2.08 11.12
CA SER A 145 12.67 -1.03 11.68
C SER A 145 13.65 -0.45 10.65
N GLN A 146 14.20 -1.30 9.77
CA GLN A 146 15.09 -0.84 8.70
C GLN A 146 14.39 0.09 7.72
N VAL A 147 13.14 -0.18 7.34
CA VAL A 147 12.39 0.72 6.45
C VAL A 147 11.93 1.96 7.20
N GLN A 148 11.53 1.83 8.47
CA GLN A 148 11.17 2.98 9.31
C GLN A 148 12.32 3.98 9.48
N PHE A 149 13.58 3.53 9.38
CA PHE A 149 14.73 4.43 9.37
C PHE A 149 14.66 5.50 8.27
N LEU A 150 13.91 5.27 7.18
CA LEU A 150 13.68 6.26 6.13
C LEU A 150 13.18 7.60 6.69
N LEU A 151 12.32 7.57 7.71
CA LEU A 151 11.76 8.76 8.37
C LEU A 151 12.85 9.66 9.02
N HIS A 152 14.01 9.08 9.32
CA HIS A 152 15.14 9.78 9.91
C HIS A 152 16.17 10.24 8.87
N THR A 153 15.95 9.94 7.58
CA THR A 153 16.88 10.36 6.53
C THR A 153 16.63 11.81 6.12
N PRO A 154 17.69 12.64 6.00
CA PRO A 154 17.53 14.04 5.56
C PRO A 154 16.82 14.15 4.21
N ARG A 155 17.16 13.26 3.27
CA ARG A 155 16.59 13.27 1.93
C ARG A 155 15.09 13.01 1.91
N TYR A 156 14.59 12.10 2.75
CA TYR A 156 13.15 11.88 2.91
C TYR A 156 12.45 13.12 3.49
N ASN A 157 13.06 13.75 4.50
CA ASN A 157 12.51 14.96 5.11
C ASN A 157 12.45 16.13 4.11
N GLU A 158 13.51 16.32 3.32
CA GLU A 158 13.52 17.29 2.22
C GLU A 158 12.44 16.99 1.18
N TRP A 159 12.28 15.73 0.81
CA TRP A 159 11.25 15.30 -0.15
C TRP A 159 9.84 15.58 0.39
N ILE A 160 9.52 15.17 1.62
CA ILE A 160 8.16 15.28 2.16
C ILE A 160 7.78 16.72 2.54
N GLN A 161 8.73 17.52 3.05
CA GLN A 161 8.49 18.89 3.50
C GLN A 161 8.75 19.94 2.40
N GLY A 162 9.50 19.58 1.36
CA GLY A 162 9.88 20.51 0.31
C GLY A 162 8.67 21.06 -0.46
N ALA A 163 8.69 22.35 -0.78
CA ALA A 163 7.59 23.00 -1.48
C ALA A 163 7.51 22.70 -2.98
N ARG A 164 8.56 22.13 -3.58
CA ARG A 164 8.67 21.85 -5.03
C ARG A 164 8.33 20.40 -5.36
N SER A 165 7.95 20.13 -6.60
CA SER A 165 7.85 18.77 -7.10
C SER A 165 9.18 18.04 -6.96
N ASP A 166 9.15 16.76 -6.59
CA ASP A 166 10.35 16.00 -6.26
C ASP A 166 10.11 14.49 -6.31
N MET A 167 11.16 13.73 -6.60
CA MET A 167 11.15 12.27 -6.68
C MET A 167 12.29 11.66 -5.87
N ILE A 168 11.98 10.60 -5.13
CA ILE A 168 12.98 9.75 -4.48
C ILE A 168 12.72 8.28 -4.79
N ILE A 169 13.80 7.52 -4.90
CA ILE A 169 13.78 6.05 -4.95
C ILE A 169 14.47 5.47 -3.73
N VAL A 170 13.79 4.58 -3.03
CA VAL A 170 14.25 3.97 -1.78
C VAL A 170 14.68 2.53 -2.03
N GLU A 171 15.99 2.28 -1.92
CA GLU A 171 16.57 0.94 -1.95
C GLU A 171 16.57 0.34 -0.55
N ALA A 172 15.61 -0.55 -0.26
CA ALA A 172 15.41 -1.07 1.09
C ALA A 172 16.45 -2.13 1.50
N ARG A 173 17.08 -2.84 0.54
CA ARG A 173 18.10 -3.89 0.76
C ARG A 173 17.69 -5.00 1.73
N ILE A 174 16.42 -5.39 1.71
CA ILE A 174 15.91 -6.49 2.52
C ILE A 174 16.20 -7.80 1.78
N ARG A 175 16.92 -8.72 2.45
CA ARG A 175 17.20 -10.06 1.90
C ARG A 175 15.89 -10.80 1.67
N GLY A 176 15.70 -11.36 0.48
CA GLY A 176 14.46 -12.04 0.10
C GLY A 176 13.26 -11.12 -0.20
N GLY A 177 13.33 -9.83 0.17
CA GLY A 177 12.24 -8.87 -0.04
C GLY A 177 11.90 -8.63 -1.51
N ALA A 178 12.87 -8.83 -2.42
CA ALA A 178 12.64 -8.76 -3.87
C ALA A 178 11.81 -9.93 -4.42
N LEU A 179 11.58 -11.01 -3.65
CA LEU A 179 10.73 -12.14 -4.03
C LEU A 179 9.34 -12.05 -3.40
N ASP A 180 9.21 -11.38 -2.26
CA ASP A 180 7.95 -11.20 -1.53
C ASP A 180 6.90 -10.35 -2.27
N LYS A 181 5.67 -10.88 -2.41
CA LYS A 181 4.52 -10.12 -2.94
C LYS A 181 4.29 -8.81 -2.18
N ILE A 182 4.43 -8.86 -0.85
CA ILE A 182 4.26 -7.74 0.07
C ILE A 182 5.49 -7.67 0.97
N SER A 183 6.32 -6.64 0.84
CA SER A 183 7.56 -6.47 1.60
C SER A 183 7.39 -5.52 2.81
N ALA A 184 8.44 -5.32 3.61
CA ALA A 184 8.42 -4.27 4.65
C ALA A 184 8.33 -2.86 4.03
N ALA A 185 8.87 -2.67 2.82
CA ALA A 185 8.70 -1.42 2.07
C ALA A 185 7.23 -1.20 1.67
N SER A 186 6.53 -2.28 1.30
CA SER A 186 5.09 -2.24 1.01
C SER A 186 4.28 -1.78 2.22
N ILE A 187 4.57 -2.33 3.40
CA ILE A 187 3.91 -1.95 4.67
C ILE A 187 4.20 -0.48 5.00
N PHE A 188 5.44 -0.03 4.80
CA PHE A 188 5.79 1.39 4.99
C PHE A 188 5.01 2.29 4.02
N CYS A 189 4.99 1.97 2.73
CA CYS A 189 4.25 2.72 1.72
C CYS A 189 2.76 2.79 2.07
N ALA A 190 2.15 1.67 2.44
CA ALA A 190 0.74 1.64 2.85
C ALA A 190 0.47 2.49 4.10
N THR A 191 1.38 2.45 5.08
CA THR A 191 1.27 3.27 6.30
C THR A 191 1.42 4.76 5.96
N LEU A 192 2.38 5.11 5.11
CA LEU A 192 2.60 6.48 4.64
C LEU A 192 1.38 7.01 3.88
N THR A 193 0.82 6.22 2.96
CA THR A 193 -0.42 6.56 2.25
C THR A 193 -1.54 6.91 3.23
N MET A 194 -1.78 6.06 4.25
CA MET A 194 -2.79 6.34 5.27
C MET A 194 -2.50 7.60 6.08
N SER A 195 -1.24 7.82 6.47
CA SER A 195 -0.85 9.04 7.18
C SER A 195 -1.04 10.30 6.34
N LEU A 196 -0.76 10.25 5.04
CA LEU A 196 -0.95 11.39 4.15
C LEU A 196 -2.43 11.71 3.96
N LEU A 197 -3.27 10.68 3.78
CA LEU A 197 -4.72 10.84 3.68
C LEU A 197 -5.32 11.46 4.95
N ASP A 198 -4.75 11.18 6.12
CA ASP A 198 -5.21 11.72 7.40
C ASP A 198 -4.72 13.16 7.65
N VAL A 199 -3.44 13.43 7.37
CA VAL A 199 -2.80 14.72 7.70
C VAL A 199 -2.99 15.77 6.60
N GLN A 200 -3.21 15.35 5.35
CA GLN A 200 -3.39 16.23 4.20
C GLN A 200 -4.66 15.86 3.41
N PRO A 201 -5.86 16.12 3.94
CA PRO A 201 -7.12 15.72 3.31
C PRO A 201 -7.37 16.36 1.94
N ASP A 202 -6.75 17.51 1.67
CA ASP A 202 -6.85 18.22 0.38
C ASP A 202 -5.80 17.73 -0.65
N ALA A 203 -4.86 16.88 -0.24
CA ALA A 203 -3.88 16.30 -1.15
C ALA A 203 -4.44 15.08 -1.87
N LEU A 204 -4.02 14.89 -3.12
CA LEU A 204 -4.34 13.70 -3.90
C LEU A 204 -3.25 12.66 -3.64
N VAL A 205 -3.61 11.52 -3.03
CA VAL A 205 -2.66 10.44 -2.73
C VAL A 205 -3.03 9.22 -3.58
N VAL A 206 -2.20 8.90 -4.57
CA VAL A 206 -2.33 7.68 -5.38
C VAL A 206 -1.19 6.72 -5.10
N HIS A 207 -1.48 5.43 -5.21
CA HIS A 207 -0.50 4.39 -4.93
C HIS A 207 -0.64 3.18 -5.84
N PHE A 208 0.45 2.43 -5.98
CA PHE A 208 0.46 1.17 -6.70
C PHE A 208 1.47 0.20 -6.09
N PHE A 209 1.06 -1.06 -5.87
CA PHE A 209 1.92 -2.10 -5.28
C PHE A 209 2.35 -3.10 -6.34
N CYS A 210 3.48 -2.85 -7.02
CA CYS A 210 3.95 -3.70 -8.14
C CYS A 210 4.13 -5.17 -7.74
N GLY A 211 4.49 -5.43 -6.48
CA GLY A 211 4.61 -6.78 -5.95
C GLY A 211 3.32 -7.59 -6.04
N MET A 212 2.17 -6.94 -6.06
CA MET A 212 0.86 -7.58 -6.16
C MET A 212 0.49 -7.99 -7.59
N HIS A 213 1.22 -7.49 -8.58
CA HIS A 213 0.84 -7.49 -10.00
C HIS A 213 1.92 -8.07 -10.92
N LYS A 214 2.30 -9.33 -10.68
CA LYS A 214 3.38 -10.02 -11.42
C LYS A 214 2.96 -11.40 -11.94
N ARG A 215 1.70 -11.58 -12.38
CA ARG A 215 1.32 -12.84 -13.02
C ARG A 215 1.88 -12.88 -14.44
N LEU A 216 2.88 -13.74 -14.64
CA LEU A 216 3.71 -13.82 -15.85
C LEU A 216 2.96 -14.26 -17.11
N PHE A 217 1.75 -14.83 -17.00
CA PHE A 217 1.16 -15.58 -18.11
C PHE A 217 -0.33 -15.34 -18.36
N ASP A 218 -1.02 -14.49 -17.59
CA ASP A 218 -2.43 -14.22 -17.89
C ASP A 218 -2.88 -12.80 -17.48
N ARG A 219 -3.03 -11.90 -18.47
CA ARG A 219 -3.66 -10.58 -18.30
C ARG A 219 -5.15 -10.71 -17.94
N GLN A 220 -5.79 -11.84 -18.23
CA GLN A 220 -7.20 -12.07 -17.89
C GLN A 220 -7.40 -12.26 -16.38
N GLU A 221 -6.38 -12.76 -15.66
CA GLU A 221 -6.44 -12.94 -14.21
C GLU A 221 -6.00 -11.70 -13.41
N ASP A 222 -5.22 -10.81 -14.02
CA ASP A 222 -4.73 -9.59 -13.38
C ASP A 222 -4.66 -8.41 -14.38
N PRO A 223 -5.73 -7.58 -14.45
CA PRO A 223 -5.80 -6.46 -15.38
C PRO A 223 -4.80 -5.34 -15.07
N TRP A 224 -4.14 -5.39 -13.91
CA TRP A 224 -3.21 -4.37 -13.45
C TRP A 224 -1.74 -4.83 -13.55
N ASN A 225 -1.48 -5.96 -14.19
CA ASN A 225 -0.12 -6.48 -14.39
C ASN A 225 0.76 -5.52 -15.23
N GLY A 226 1.98 -5.29 -14.76
CA GLY A 226 3.00 -4.52 -15.48
C GLY A 226 2.85 -2.99 -15.43
N PRO A 227 3.74 -2.25 -16.14
CA PRO A 227 3.73 -0.80 -16.22
C PRO A 227 2.42 -0.22 -16.78
N ASP A 228 1.82 -0.84 -17.79
CA ASP A 228 0.52 -0.42 -18.35
C ASP A 228 -0.57 -0.41 -17.27
N GLY A 229 -0.66 -1.50 -16.50
CA GLY A 229 -1.60 -1.64 -15.40
C GLY A 229 -1.35 -0.64 -14.29
N MET A 230 -0.09 -0.35 -13.99
CA MET A 230 0.30 0.70 -13.05
C MET A 230 -0.21 2.07 -13.49
N ILE A 231 0.07 2.51 -14.71
CA ILE A 231 -0.38 3.83 -15.18
C ILE A 231 -1.90 3.90 -15.27
N ARG A 232 -2.57 2.85 -15.74
CA ARG A 232 -4.03 2.75 -15.70
C ARG A 232 -4.58 2.97 -14.30
N SER A 233 -4.02 2.28 -13.30
CA SER A 233 -4.46 2.40 -11.90
C SER A 233 -4.22 3.80 -11.35
N LEU A 234 -3.04 4.39 -11.59
CA LEU A 234 -2.71 5.74 -11.13
C LEU A 234 -3.62 6.80 -11.78
N ALA A 235 -3.83 6.73 -13.10
CA ALA A 235 -4.73 7.64 -13.81
C ALA A 235 -6.16 7.51 -13.29
N LEU A 236 -6.64 6.28 -13.09
CA LEU A 236 -7.97 6.04 -12.55
C LEU A 236 -8.14 6.63 -11.14
N GLN A 237 -7.17 6.42 -10.25
CA GLN A 237 -7.19 7.00 -8.91
C GLN A 237 -7.20 8.54 -8.94
N VAL A 238 -6.38 9.17 -9.79
CA VAL A 238 -6.40 10.63 -9.98
C VAL A 238 -7.78 11.10 -10.42
N LEU A 239 -8.36 10.46 -11.43
CA LEU A 239 -9.66 10.83 -11.98
C LEU A 239 -10.79 10.72 -10.95
N ILE A 240 -10.80 9.64 -10.17
CA ILE A 240 -11.79 9.41 -9.11
C ILE A 240 -11.65 10.46 -8.01
N GLN A 241 -10.45 10.62 -7.45
CA GLN A 241 -10.23 11.51 -6.29
C GLN A 241 -10.45 12.99 -6.65
N SER A 242 -10.13 13.39 -7.87
CA SER A 242 -10.32 14.77 -8.35
C SER A 242 -11.75 15.08 -8.81
N GLY A 243 -12.64 14.08 -8.86
CA GLY A 243 -13.98 14.22 -9.44
C GLY A 243 -13.98 14.50 -10.95
N LEU A 244 -12.84 14.30 -11.63
CA LEU A 244 -12.69 14.55 -13.06
C LEU A 244 -13.28 13.45 -13.95
N VAL A 245 -13.77 12.34 -13.37
CA VAL A 245 -14.42 11.24 -14.11
C VAL A 245 -15.47 11.73 -15.12
N GLY A 246 -16.27 12.75 -14.76
CA GLY A 246 -17.29 13.33 -15.65
C GLY A 246 -16.78 14.37 -16.66
N ARG A 247 -15.51 14.78 -16.58
CA ARG A 247 -14.89 15.87 -17.39
C ARG A 247 -13.84 15.36 -18.39
N LEU A 248 -13.66 14.05 -18.51
CA LEU A 248 -12.74 13.44 -19.46
C LEU A 248 -13.13 13.83 -20.90
N ASN A 249 -12.19 14.46 -21.61
CA ASN A 249 -12.36 14.73 -23.03
C ASN A 249 -11.98 13.47 -23.80
N LEU A 250 -12.98 12.80 -24.35
CA LEU A 250 -12.84 11.59 -25.14
C LEU A 250 -12.13 11.76 -26.48
N GLN A 251 -11.79 12.98 -26.88
CA GLN A 251 -11.10 13.19 -28.15
C GLN A 251 -9.75 12.45 -28.21
N LEU A 252 -9.07 12.25 -27.07
CA LEU A 252 -7.85 11.44 -26.96
C LEU A 252 -8.06 9.96 -27.35
N PHE A 253 -9.26 9.41 -27.13
CA PHE A 253 -9.60 8.00 -27.41
C PHE A 253 -10.54 7.84 -28.63
N GLN A 254 -10.90 8.95 -29.30
CA GLN A 254 -11.82 8.93 -30.45
C GLN A 254 -11.09 8.67 -31.78
N GLU A 255 -9.79 8.93 -31.84
CA GLU A 255 -8.99 8.74 -33.06
C GLU A 255 -8.34 7.35 -33.13
N THR A 256 -8.18 6.69 -31.99
CA THR A 256 -7.80 5.28 -31.93
C THR A 256 -9.07 4.44 -32.03
N ASN A 257 -9.22 3.66 -33.11
CA ASN A 257 -10.13 2.51 -33.09
C ASN A 257 -9.91 1.78 -31.75
N LEU A 258 -10.99 1.38 -31.05
CA LEU A 258 -11.10 0.71 -29.72
C LEU A 258 -10.09 -0.43 -29.41
N GLN A 259 -8.81 -0.18 -29.66
CA GLN A 259 -7.65 -1.00 -29.37
C GLN A 259 -7.19 -0.61 -27.97
N GLU A 260 -6.59 -1.56 -27.26
CA GLU A 260 -6.00 -1.28 -25.95
C GLU A 260 -4.97 -0.14 -26.10
N PRO A 261 -5.06 0.93 -25.28
CA PRO A 261 -4.15 2.06 -25.38
C PRO A 261 -2.74 1.58 -25.09
N ASN A 262 -1.77 2.04 -25.88
CA ASN A 262 -0.36 1.77 -25.60
C ASN A 262 0.11 2.55 -24.37
N ILE A 263 1.28 2.20 -23.83
CA ILE A 263 1.83 2.83 -22.62
C ILE A 263 1.99 4.36 -22.76
N THR A 264 2.34 4.87 -23.95
CA THR A 264 2.47 6.31 -24.19
C THR A 264 1.13 7.03 -24.06
N GLU A 265 0.07 6.50 -24.67
CA GLU A 265 -1.29 7.05 -24.55
C GLU A 265 -1.81 7.01 -23.11
N LEU A 266 -1.43 5.97 -22.35
CA LEU A 266 -1.73 5.88 -20.91
C LEU A 266 -0.98 6.95 -20.12
N CYS A 267 0.29 7.16 -20.41
CA CYS A 267 1.11 8.22 -19.82
C CYS A 267 0.53 9.62 -20.11
N ASP A 268 0.15 9.88 -21.35
CA ASP A 268 -0.52 11.13 -21.76
C ASP A 268 -1.84 11.32 -21.01
N THR A 269 -2.60 10.25 -20.78
CA THR A 269 -3.84 10.29 -20.01
C THR A 269 -3.59 10.69 -18.55
N LEU A 270 -2.56 10.12 -17.91
CA LEU A 270 -2.18 10.49 -16.55
C LEU A 270 -1.72 11.96 -16.49
N LEU A 271 -0.84 12.38 -17.40
CA LEU A 271 -0.36 13.75 -17.50
C LEU A 271 -1.52 14.75 -17.67
N TYR A 272 -2.37 14.51 -18.66
CA TYR A 272 -3.56 15.33 -18.95
C TYR A 272 -4.52 15.44 -17.75
N SER A 273 -4.61 14.37 -16.96
CA SER A 273 -5.45 14.34 -15.74
C SER A 273 -4.84 15.22 -14.64
N LEU A 274 -3.52 15.17 -14.47
CA LEU A 274 -2.79 15.97 -13.49
C LEU A 274 -2.80 17.46 -13.85
N GLU A 275 -2.60 17.82 -15.12
CA GLU A 275 -2.62 19.21 -15.61
C GLU A 275 -3.95 19.95 -15.38
N ARG A 276 -5.04 19.21 -15.12
CA ARG A 276 -6.37 19.76 -14.84
C ARG A 276 -6.65 20.01 -13.38
N LEU A 277 -5.76 19.56 -12.51
CA LEU A 277 -5.90 19.81 -11.09
C LEU A 277 -5.66 21.30 -10.81
N PRO A 278 -6.29 21.85 -9.76
CA PRO A 278 -5.95 23.19 -9.29
C PRO A 278 -4.44 23.33 -9.06
N VAL A 279 -3.88 24.48 -9.41
CA VAL A 279 -2.42 24.76 -9.34
C VAL A 279 -1.83 24.47 -7.96
N ASP A 280 -2.60 24.71 -6.90
CA ASP A 280 -2.15 24.54 -5.52
C ASP A 280 -2.22 23.09 -5.00
N THR A 281 -2.82 22.19 -5.78
CA THR A 281 -3.00 20.77 -5.42
C THR A 281 -1.64 20.11 -5.20
N MET A 282 -1.50 19.41 -4.08
CA MET A 282 -0.38 18.51 -3.81
C MET A 282 -0.77 17.09 -4.24
N VAL A 283 0.07 16.45 -5.04
CA VAL A 283 -0.15 15.09 -5.52
C VAL A 283 0.99 14.20 -5.03
N TYR A 284 0.66 13.15 -4.30
CA TYR A 284 1.59 12.10 -3.91
C TYR A 284 1.38 10.87 -4.78
N ILE A 285 2.44 10.42 -5.45
CA ILE A 285 2.47 9.19 -6.23
C ILE A 285 3.40 8.21 -5.52
N ILE A 286 2.84 7.14 -4.95
CA ILE A 286 3.60 6.13 -4.20
C ILE A 286 3.61 4.82 -4.98
N VAL A 287 4.75 4.44 -5.52
CA VAL A 287 4.91 3.16 -6.23
C VAL A 287 5.83 2.24 -5.46
N ASP A 288 5.25 1.18 -4.92
CA ASP A 288 5.99 0.18 -4.18
C ASP A 288 6.50 -0.96 -5.07
N GLY A 289 7.79 -1.27 -4.98
CA GLY A 289 8.37 -2.43 -5.64
C GLY A 289 8.64 -2.26 -7.13
N ILE A 290 8.97 -1.06 -7.60
CA ILE A 290 9.16 -0.76 -9.04
C ILE A 290 10.16 -1.69 -9.74
N SER A 291 11.16 -2.23 -9.01
CA SER A 291 12.12 -3.22 -9.51
C SER A 291 11.48 -4.49 -10.08
N ARG A 292 10.20 -4.75 -9.77
CA ARG A 292 9.44 -5.86 -10.34
C ARG A 292 9.27 -5.76 -11.86
N PHE A 293 9.28 -4.55 -12.40
CA PHE A 293 9.11 -4.26 -13.82
C PHE A 293 10.43 -3.90 -14.53
N ALA A 294 11.56 -3.86 -13.80
CA ALA A 294 12.87 -3.45 -14.30
C ALA A 294 13.60 -4.49 -15.18
N SER A 295 12.91 -5.53 -15.65
CA SER A 295 13.52 -6.64 -16.41
C SER A 295 12.49 -7.33 -17.30
N GLY A 296 12.97 -8.05 -18.32
CA GLY A 296 12.12 -8.78 -19.24
C GLY A 296 11.31 -7.84 -20.15
N HIS A 297 10.10 -8.26 -20.51
CA HIS A 297 9.25 -7.53 -21.46
C HIS A 297 8.69 -6.21 -20.92
N PHE A 298 8.69 -5.98 -19.61
CA PHE A 298 8.23 -4.73 -19.01
C PHE A 298 9.25 -3.60 -19.01
N LYS A 299 10.50 -3.88 -19.39
CA LYS A 299 11.59 -2.92 -19.23
C LYS A 299 11.38 -1.66 -20.07
N GLU A 300 10.99 -1.83 -21.34
CA GLU A 300 10.78 -0.73 -22.28
C GLU A 300 9.60 0.15 -21.85
N ASP A 301 8.47 -0.45 -21.48
CA ASP A 301 7.31 0.29 -20.97
C ASP A 301 7.63 1.01 -19.66
N LEU A 302 8.43 0.40 -18.77
CA LEU A 302 8.86 1.05 -17.54
C LEU A 302 9.77 2.26 -17.81
N GLU A 303 10.63 2.21 -18.83
CA GLU A 303 11.48 3.33 -19.22
C GLU A 303 10.62 4.55 -19.60
N ILE A 304 9.57 4.34 -20.40
CA ILE A 304 8.59 5.37 -20.77
C ILE A 304 7.88 5.95 -19.54
N VAL A 305 7.52 5.10 -18.57
CA VAL A 305 6.92 5.57 -17.31
C VAL A 305 7.89 6.42 -16.49
N LEU A 306 9.16 6.05 -16.43
CA LEU A 306 10.16 6.82 -15.69
C LEU A 306 10.43 8.18 -16.36
N GLU A 307 10.43 8.24 -17.70
CA GLU A 307 10.47 9.50 -18.44
C GLU A 307 9.28 10.41 -18.07
N LEU A 308 8.06 9.87 -18.00
CA LEU A 308 6.90 10.61 -17.52
C LEU A 308 7.12 11.12 -16.08
N PHE A 309 7.58 10.26 -15.17
CA PHE A 309 7.80 10.68 -13.78
C PHE A 309 8.84 11.80 -13.65
N HIS A 310 9.89 11.78 -14.47
CA HIS A 310 10.85 12.89 -14.55
C HIS A 310 10.22 14.17 -15.11
N LEU A 311 9.32 14.05 -16.10
CA LEU A 311 8.56 15.20 -16.60
C LEU A 311 7.67 15.81 -15.51
N LEU A 312 6.98 14.97 -14.71
CA LEU A 312 6.06 15.42 -13.66
C LEU A 312 6.74 16.16 -12.51
N ILE A 313 8.05 15.95 -12.29
CA ILE A 313 8.80 16.66 -11.25
C ILE A 313 9.46 17.96 -11.72
N GLY A 314 9.19 18.39 -12.97
CA GLY A 314 9.59 19.70 -13.45
C GLY A 314 8.89 20.86 -12.72
N ASP A 315 9.20 22.10 -13.13
CA ASP A 315 8.66 23.33 -12.51
C ASP A 315 7.19 23.65 -12.87
N SER A 316 6.40 22.63 -13.22
CA SER A 316 4.99 22.77 -13.60
C SER A 316 4.06 22.44 -12.43
N ALA A 317 2.90 23.08 -12.39
CA ALA A 317 1.82 22.73 -11.46
C ALA A 317 0.94 21.62 -12.06
N PRO A 318 0.32 20.74 -11.23
CA PRO A 318 0.32 20.72 -9.76
C PRO A 318 1.66 20.26 -9.16
N ARG A 319 1.83 20.41 -7.84
CA ARG A 319 3.04 19.93 -7.16
C ARG A 319 2.99 18.43 -7.02
N VAL A 320 4.00 17.72 -7.51
CA VAL A 320 4.03 16.25 -7.53
C VAL A 320 5.18 15.71 -6.68
N LYS A 321 4.86 14.80 -5.77
CA LYS A 321 5.81 14.08 -4.91
C LYS A 321 5.78 12.60 -5.26
N ILE A 322 6.86 12.10 -5.85
CA ILE A 322 6.95 10.72 -6.28
C ILE A 322 7.87 9.94 -5.32
N LEU A 323 7.34 8.87 -4.73
CA LEU A 323 8.10 7.91 -3.94
C LEU A 323 8.09 6.56 -4.65
N LEU A 324 9.27 6.09 -5.03
CA LEU A 324 9.47 4.75 -5.57
C LEU A 324 10.20 3.89 -4.54
N THR A 325 9.84 2.61 -4.40
CA THR A 325 10.61 1.69 -3.55
C THR A 325 11.14 0.49 -4.32
N VAL A 326 12.27 -0.01 -3.86
CA VAL A 326 12.88 -1.25 -4.30
C VAL A 326 13.14 -2.09 -3.04
N PRO A 327 12.35 -3.15 -2.78
CA PRO A 327 12.50 -3.99 -1.58
C PRO A 327 13.90 -4.59 -1.43
N GLY A 328 14.55 -4.91 -2.55
CA GLY A 328 15.92 -5.43 -2.61
C GLY A 328 16.93 -4.36 -2.99
N MET A 329 17.70 -4.65 -4.05
CA MET A 329 18.65 -3.71 -4.64
C MET A 329 18.13 -3.21 -5.99
N CYS A 330 18.40 -1.95 -6.32
CA CYS A 330 18.13 -1.42 -7.64
C CYS A 330 19.01 -2.14 -8.67
N THR A 331 18.42 -2.49 -9.81
CA THR A 331 19.17 -2.94 -10.99
C THR A 331 20.02 -1.79 -11.53
N LEU A 332 21.03 -2.09 -12.35
CA LEU A 332 21.81 -1.04 -13.03
C LEU A 332 20.89 -0.14 -13.87
N PHE A 333 19.98 -0.75 -14.63
CA PHE A 333 18.93 -0.04 -15.37
C PHE A 333 18.21 0.99 -14.50
N LEU A 334 17.68 0.60 -13.32
CA LEU A 334 17.01 1.57 -12.47
C LEU A 334 17.98 2.64 -11.95
N LYS A 335 19.20 2.29 -11.56
CA LYS A 335 20.17 3.27 -11.04
C LYS A 335 20.54 4.34 -12.07
N ASP A 336 20.64 3.95 -13.35
CA ASP A 336 21.00 4.87 -14.44
C ASP A 336 19.88 5.91 -14.72
N GLN A 337 18.66 5.66 -14.22
CA GLN A 337 17.51 6.55 -14.39
C GLN A 337 17.39 7.61 -13.30
N PHE A 338 18.23 7.60 -12.26
CA PHE A 338 18.14 8.58 -11.16
C PHE A 338 19.49 9.23 -10.89
N VAL A 339 19.46 10.53 -10.56
CA VAL A 339 20.65 11.18 -9.99
C VAL A 339 20.88 10.66 -8.58
N ARG A 340 22.14 10.73 -8.11
CA ARG A 340 22.57 10.13 -6.85
C ARG A 340 21.76 10.65 -5.66
N GLU A 341 21.38 11.92 -5.69
CA GLU A 341 20.63 12.61 -4.65
C GLU A 341 19.18 12.13 -4.52
N GLN A 342 18.62 11.51 -5.57
CA GLN A 342 17.28 10.92 -5.54
C GLN A 342 17.29 9.51 -4.91
N ILE A 343 18.45 8.87 -4.77
CA ILE A 343 18.56 7.49 -4.29
C ILE A 343 18.79 7.46 -2.78
N VAL A 344 17.81 6.99 -2.03
CA VAL A 344 17.95 6.73 -0.60
C VAL A 344 18.21 5.24 -0.37
N THR A 345 19.41 4.91 0.08
CA THR A 345 19.78 3.52 0.40
C THR A 345 19.60 3.25 1.89
N LEU A 346 18.75 2.28 2.22
CA LEU A 346 18.61 1.77 3.57
C LEU A 346 19.58 0.61 3.79
N SER A 347 20.19 0.56 4.95
CA SER A 347 21.10 -0.53 5.33
C SER A 347 20.73 -1.04 6.72
N PRO A 348 20.92 -2.35 7.00
CA PRO A 348 20.68 -2.91 8.34
C PRO A 348 21.51 -2.22 9.44
N ARG A 349 22.66 -1.63 9.08
CA ARG A 349 23.53 -0.92 10.01
C ARG A 349 22.99 0.44 10.42
N ASN A 350 22.19 1.08 9.56
CA ASN A 350 21.62 2.40 9.84
C ASN A 350 20.51 2.29 10.91
N ALA A 351 19.75 1.20 10.92
CA ALA A 351 18.71 0.94 11.91
C ALA A 351 19.27 0.77 13.34
N LEU A 352 20.44 0.14 13.48
CA LEU A 352 21.10 -0.09 14.77
C LEU A 352 21.63 1.22 15.40
N GLN A 353 21.96 2.24 14.60
CA GLN A 353 22.44 3.53 15.10
C GLN A 353 21.30 4.42 15.63
N ALA A 354 20.05 4.13 15.27
CA ALA A 354 18.87 4.91 15.69
C ALA A 354 18.29 4.49 17.05
N GLY A 355 18.87 3.51 17.74
CA GLY A 355 18.41 3.09 19.07
C GLY A 355 17.03 2.43 19.12
N VAL A 356 16.49 2.00 17.97
CA VAL A 356 15.23 1.25 17.92
C VAL A 356 15.57 -0.24 18.10
N SER A 357 15.63 -0.69 19.36
CA SER A 357 15.83 -2.09 19.77
C SER A 357 14.53 -2.68 20.30
#